data_AF-A0A7L3UW96-F1
#
_entry.id   AF-A0A7L3UW96-F1
#
_cell.length_a   1.000
_cell.length_b   1.000
_cell.length_c   1.000
_cell.angle_alpha   90.00
_cell.angle_beta   90.00
_cell.angle_gamma   90.00
#
_symmetry.space_group_name_H-M   'P 1'
#
loop_
_entity.id
_entity.type
_entity.pdbx_description
1 polymer ?
#
loop_
_entity_poly.entity_id
_entity_poly.type
_entity_poly.pdbx_seq_one_letter_code
_entity_poly.pdbx_strand_id
1 'polypeptide(L)'
;EATSKRRIRLDGAGALNVFLVLDASRSVEQPDYESARSALGELVEKIASLGAVPHYGVVTFGSEPRVVLSPTDPSSSDAAAVRERLRAMSL
;
A
#
# COMPACT_ATOMS: atom_id res chain seq x y z
N GLU A 1 18.22 -12.75 -24.86
CA GLU A 1 18.19 -13.09 -23.41
C GLU A 1 16.75 -13.10 -22.92
N ALA A 2 16.32 -14.17 -22.26
CA ALA A 2 15.00 -14.24 -21.64
C ALA A 2 15.07 -13.52 -20.29
N THR A 3 14.45 -12.35 -20.18
CA THR A 3 14.23 -11.70 -18.89
C THR A 3 13.40 -12.64 -18.02
N SER A 4 14.05 -13.28 -17.05
CA SER A 4 13.38 -14.08 -16.03
C SER A 4 12.29 -13.22 -15.40
N LYS A 5 11.03 -13.56 -15.66
CA LYS A 5 9.83 -12.83 -15.22
C LYS A 5 9.88 -12.78 -13.69
N ARG A 6 10.27 -11.64 -13.12
CA ARG A 6 10.33 -11.42 -11.66
C ARG A 6 8.95 -11.74 -11.09
N ARG A 7 8.87 -12.80 -10.29
CA ARG A 7 7.63 -13.26 -9.66
C ARG A 7 7.89 -13.28 -8.16
N ILE A 8 7.06 -12.57 -7.40
CA ILE A 8 6.99 -12.77 -5.96
C ILE A 8 6.50 -14.20 -5.78
N ARG A 9 7.33 -15.09 -5.20
CA ARG A 9 6.91 -16.45 -4.88
C ARG A 9 6.10 -16.35 -3.60
N LEU A 10 4.80 -16.55 -3.71
CA LEU A 10 3.90 -16.76 -2.59
C LEU A 10 3.69 -18.27 -2.50
N ASP A 11 4.48 -18.90 -1.65
CA ASP A 11 4.28 -20.26 -1.22
C ASP A 11 2.90 -20.32 -0.55
N GLY A 12 2.03 -21.23 -1.00
CA GLY A 12 0.59 -21.26 -0.72
C GLY A 12 0.15 -21.41 0.75
N ALA A 13 1.03 -21.15 1.70
CA ALA A 13 0.79 -21.13 3.14
C ALA A 13 1.22 -19.80 3.83
N GLY A 14 1.95 -18.90 3.15
CA GLY A 14 2.45 -17.67 3.74
C GLY A 14 1.50 -16.49 3.56
N ALA A 15 0.74 -16.14 4.60
CA ALA A 15 -0.02 -14.89 4.62
C ALA A 15 0.96 -13.70 4.54
N LEU A 16 0.98 -12.99 3.42
CA LEU A 16 1.78 -11.79 3.23
C LEU A 16 1.03 -10.58 3.80
N ASN A 17 1.63 -9.88 4.75
CA ASN A 17 1.16 -8.57 5.20
C ASN A 17 2.04 -7.48 4.60
N VAL A 18 1.43 -6.43 4.04
CA VAL A 18 2.14 -5.29 3.45
C VAL A 18 1.74 -4.03 4.20
N PHE A 19 2.69 -3.38 4.88
CA PHE A 19 2.45 -2.16 5.63
C PHE A 19 2.95 -0.95 4.83
N LEU A 20 2.02 -0.06 4.48
CA LEU A 20 2.27 1.19 3.77
C LEU A 20 2.25 2.32 4.79
N VAL A 21 3.40 2.95 5.01
CA VAL A 21 3.56 4.04 5.97
C VAL A 21 3.89 5.31 5.20
N LEU A 22 3.06 6.34 5.35
CA LEU A 22 3.16 7.60 4.62
C LEU A 22 3.43 8.76 5.58
N ASP A 23 4.48 9.53 5.32
CA ASP A 23 4.80 10.74 6.07
C ASP A 23 3.82 11.86 5.68
N ALA A 24 3.12 12.40 6.68
CA ALA A 24 2.19 13.52 6.61
C ALA A 24 2.61 14.62 7.61
N SER A 25 3.89 14.67 7.98
CA SER A 25 4.46 15.70 8.84
C SER A 25 4.53 17.06 8.12
N ARG A 26 4.67 18.13 8.90
CA ARG A 26 4.73 19.51 8.38
C ARG A 26 5.92 19.78 7.44
N SER A 27 6.93 18.91 7.42
CA SER A 27 8.07 19.01 6.50
C SER A 27 7.80 18.44 5.12
N VAL A 28 6.69 17.72 4.91
CA VAL A 28 6.29 17.19 3.61
C VAL A 28 5.35 18.18 2.93
N GLU A 29 5.67 18.58 1.71
CA GLU A 29 4.81 19.45 0.93
C GLU A 29 3.67 18.66 0.26
N GLN A 30 2.55 19.33 -0.01
CA GLN A 30 1.37 18.73 -0.65
C GLN A 30 1.70 17.95 -1.93
N PRO A 31 2.52 18.45 -2.88
CA PRO A 31 2.83 17.74 -4.11
C PRO A 31 3.63 16.44 -3.87
N ASP A 32 4.53 16.44 -2.88
CA ASP A 32 5.33 15.28 -2.52
C ASP A 32 4.48 14.22 -1.85
N TYR A 33 3.59 14.63 -0.96
CA TYR A 33 2.60 13.73 -0.33
C TYR A 33 1.70 13.07 -1.37
N GLU A 34 1.16 13.85 -2.31
CA GLU A 34 0.30 13.34 -3.38
C GLU A 34 1.05 12.36 -4.29
N SER A 35 2.30 12.67 -4.62
CA SER A 35 3.18 11.83 -5.42
C SER A 35 3.47 10.50 -4.72
N ALA A 36 3.83 10.55 -3.44
CA ALA A 36 4.07 9.36 -2.62
C ALA A 36 2.81 8.49 -2.48
N ARG A 37 1.65 9.10 -2.17
CA ARG A 37 0.35 8.43 -2.13
C ARG A 37 0.00 7.76 -3.46
N SER A 38 0.27 8.42 -4.59
CA SER A 38 0.05 7.85 -5.93
C SER A 38 0.98 6.66 -6.18
N ALA A 39 2.26 6.78 -5.85
CA ALA A 39 3.24 5.71 -5.99
C ALA A 39 2.87 4.47 -5.15
N LEU A 40 2.34 4.66 -3.94
CA LEU A 40 1.81 3.57 -3.12
C LEU A 40 0.61 2.89 -3.80
N GLY A 41 -0.29 3.67 -4.41
CA GLY A 41 -1.41 3.14 -5.18
C GLY A 41 -0.97 2.30 -6.40
N GLU A 42 0.10 2.70 -7.09
CA GLU A 42 0.72 1.94 -8.18
C GLU A 42 1.42 0.68 -7.68
N LEU A 43 2.06 0.73 -6.50
CA LEU A 43 2.67 -0.43 -5.87
C LEU A 43 1.62 -1.50 -5.54
N VAL A 44 0.47 -1.11 -4.98
CA VAL A 44 -0.66 -2.03 -4.71
C VAL A 44 -1.13 -2.70 -6.00
N GLU A 45 -1.36 -1.91 -7.06
CA GLU A 45 -1.74 -2.44 -8.38
C GLU A 45 -0.68 -3.41 -8.92
N LYS A 46 0.60 -3.07 -8.77
CA LYS A 46 1.68 -3.92 -9.26
C LYS A 46 1.75 -5.25 -8.51
N ILE A 47 1.57 -5.24 -7.20
CA ILE A 47 1.54 -6.46 -6.37
C ILE A 47 0.36 -7.33 -6.80
N ALA A 48 -0.84 -6.76 -6.93
CA ALA A 48 -2.03 -7.48 -7.40
C ALA A 48 -1.81 -8.10 -8.79
N SER A 49 -1.16 -7.39 -9.72
CA SER A 49 -0.86 -7.90 -11.07
C SER A 49 0.06 -9.13 -11.10
N LEU A 50 0.74 -9.44 -9.99
CA LEU A 50 1.59 -10.63 -9.83
C LEU A 50 0.80 -11.84 -9.31
N GLY A 51 -0.52 -11.71 -9.10
CA GLY A 51 -1.36 -12.74 -8.51
C GLY A 51 -1.25 -12.81 -6.98
N ALA A 52 -0.68 -11.78 -6.36
CA ALA A 52 -0.55 -11.69 -4.91
C ALA A 52 -1.81 -11.12 -4.27
N VAL A 53 -2.20 -11.69 -3.12
CA VAL A 53 -3.34 -11.24 -2.32
C VAL A 53 -2.89 -11.01 -0.87
N PRO A 54 -2.05 -9.98 -0.62
CA PRO A 54 -1.61 -9.68 0.73
C PRO A 54 -2.70 -8.94 1.52
N HIS A 55 -2.57 -8.92 2.84
CA HIS A 55 -3.33 -8.01 3.69
C HIS A 55 -2.56 -6.70 3.88
N TYR A 56 -3.17 -5.58 3.47
CA TYR A 56 -2.57 -4.26 3.55
C TYR A 56 -2.89 -3.56 4.87
N GLY A 57 -1.86 -3.02 5.53
CA GLY A 57 -2.00 -2.01 6.57
C GLY A 57 -1.60 -0.65 6.04
N VAL A 58 -2.37 0.40 6.32
CA VAL A 58 -2.04 1.77 5.89
C VAL A 58 -1.98 2.68 7.12
N VAL A 59 -0.86 3.37 7.28
CA VAL A 59 -0.61 4.30 8.39
C VAL A 59 -0.09 5.61 7.83
N THR A 60 -0.60 6.73 8.33
CA THR A 60 0.08 8.03 8.17
C THR A 60 0.76 8.42 9.47
N PHE A 61 1.82 9.22 9.41
CA PHE A 61 2.45 9.75 10.62
C PHE A 61 2.84 11.21 10.47
N GLY A 62 2.93 11.92 11.58
CA GLY A 62 3.38 13.31 11.66
C GLY A 62 3.80 13.59 13.10
N SER A 63 2.99 14.35 13.84
CA SER A 63 3.14 14.42 15.30
C SER A 63 2.72 13.12 16.00
N GLU A 64 1.68 12.46 15.49
CA GLU A 64 1.19 11.15 15.97
C GLU A 64 0.87 10.25 14.78
N PRO A 65 0.98 8.91 14.93
CA PRO A 65 0.58 7.97 13.90
C PRO A 65 -0.95 7.83 13.84
N ARG A 66 -1.49 7.69 12.63
CA ARG A 66 -2.91 7.40 12.39
C ARG A 66 -3.04 6.14 11.54
N VAL A 67 -3.77 5.16 12.05
CA VAL A 67 -4.13 3.95 11.28
C VAL A 67 -5.28 4.31 10.33
N VAL A 68 -5.03 4.21 9.02
CA VAL A 68 -6.01 4.45 7.97
C VAL A 68 -6.73 3.15 7.57
N LEU A 69 -6.01 2.04 7.58
CA LEU A 69 -6.49 0.69 7.29
C LEU A 69 -5.72 -0.33 8.14
N SER A 70 -6.43 -1.22 8.82
CA SER A 70 -5.83 -2.34 9.55
C SER A 70 -5.63 -3.53 8.61
N PRO A 71 -4.53 -4.31 8.71
CA PRO A 71 -4.37 -5.54 7.93
C PRO A 71 -5.35 -6.66 8.33
N THR A 72 -6.11 -6.46 9.41
CA THR A 72 -7.20 -7.38 9.83
C THR A 72 -8.58 -6.93 9.33
N ASP A 73 -8.65 -5.78 8.66
CA ASP A 73 -9.87 -5.31 8.03
C ASP A 73 -10.25 -6.26 6.87
N PRO A 74 -11.52 -6.65 6.70
CA PRO A 74 -11.93 -7.53 5.59
C PRO A 74 -11.58 -6.99 4.20
N SER A 75 -11.50 -5.67 4.04
CA SER A 75 -11.11 -5.02 2.78
C SER A 75 -9.60 -4.97 2.57
N SER A 76 -8.78 -5.36 3.55
CA SER A 76 -7.32 -5.23 3.48
C SER A 76 -6.70 -6.09 2.39
N SER A 77 -7.38 -7.13 1.90
CA SER A 77 -6.91 -7.97 0.80
C SER A 77 -7.46 -7.58 -0.57
N ASP A 78 -8.31 -6.55 -0.65
CA ASP A 78 -8.86 -6.03 -1.90
C ASP A 78 -8.02 -4.85 -2.39
N ALA A 79 -7.24 -5.09 -3.44
CA ALA A 79 -6.38 -4.07 -4.04
C ALA A 79 -7.15 -2.82 -4.52
N ALA A 80 -8.38 -2.96 -5.01
CA ALA A 80 -9.19 -1.83 -5.45
C ALA A 80 -9.66 -0.98 -4.25
N ALA A 81 -10.15 -1.64 -3.20
CA ALA A 81 -10.56 -0.96 -1.96
C ALA A 81 -9.40 -0.24 -1.28
N VAL A 82 -8.21 -0.87 -1.21
CA VAL A 82 -7.00 -0.25 -0.66
C VAL A 82 -6.60 0.98 -1.47
N ARG A 83 -6.67 0.91 -2.81
CA ARG A 83 -6.36 2.06 -3.68
C ARG A 83 -7.37 3.20 -3.52
N GLU A 84 -8.65 2.90 -3.37
CA GLU A 84 -9.67 3.91 -3.06
C GLU A 84 -9.38 4.59 -1.73
N ARG A 85 -9.02 3.81 -0.70
CA ARG A 85 -8.63 4.32 0.61
C ARG A 85 -7.45 5.27 0.53
N LEU A 86 -6.41 4.90 -0.23
CA LEU A 86 -5.25 5.77 -0.50
C LEU A 86 -5.68 7.06 -1.20
N ARG A 87 -6.55 7.01 -2.22
CA ARG A 87 -7.03 8.21 -2.93
C ARG A 87 -7.84 9.16 -2.05
N ALA A 88 -8.56 8.62 -1.06
CA ALA A 88 -9.35 9.42 -0.11
C ALA A 88 -8.50 10.14 0.96
N MET A 89 -7.20 9.84 1.07
CA MET A 89 -6.30 10.49 2.02
C MET A 89 -5.86 11.86 1.51
N SER A 90 -5.99 12.90 2.32
CA SER A 90 -5.36 14.21 2.13
C SER A 90 -4.18 14.37 3.10
N LEU A 91 -3.33 15.37 2.86
CA LEU A 91 -2.36 15.85 3.85
C LEU A 91 -3.11 16.58 4.98
#